data_AF-Q9RTW6-F1
#
_entry.id   AF-Q9RTW6-F1
#
_cell.length_a   1.000
_cell.length_b   1.000
_cell.length_c   1.000
_cell.angle_alpha   90.00
_cell.angle_beta   90.00
_cell.angle_gamma   90.00
#
_symmetry.space_group_name_H-M   'P 1'
#
loop_
_entity.id
_entity.type
_entity.pdbx_description
1 polymer ?
#
loop_
_entity_poly.entity_id
_entity_poly.type
_entity_poly.pdbx_seq_one_letter_code
_entity_poly.pdbx_strand_id
1 'polypeptide(L)'
;MRRARQFLSLAAPPVYSRFMTAPVLEIAMLNVRPGQTAEFEAAFAQAGRLIASIPGYRRHELQRCLEDAHKYVLLVWWDTLEAHTVGFRGSAEYGQWRALLHHFYDPFPVVEHFVPVTLPNS
;
A
#
# COMPACT_ATOMS: atom_id res chain seq x y z
N MET A 1 44.10 -12.17 24.97
CA MET A 1 44.32 -12.97 23.74
C MET A 1 43.28 -14.09 23.64
N ARG A 2 42.20 -13.90 22.87
CA ARG A 2 41.36 -15.00 22.36
C ARG A 2 40.85 -14.61 20.97
N ARG A 3 41.30 -15.34 19.95
CA ARG A 3 40.83 -15.25 18.56
C ARG A 3 39.47 -15.94 18.45
N ALA A 4 38.50 -15.30 17.79
CA ALA A 4 37.25 -15.94 17.40
C ALA A 4 37.02 -15.73 15.90
N ARG A 5 37.27 -16.82 15.17
CA ARG A 5 36.70 -17.31 13.91
C ARG A 5 35.92 -16.32 13.03
N GLN A 6 36.52 -16.05 11.89
CA GLN A 6 35.95 -15.46 10.69
C GLN A 6 35.01 -16.50 10.02
N PHE A 7 33.70 -16.26 10.04
CA PHE A 7 32.75 -16.95 9.17
C PHE A 7 32.54 -16.07 7.94
N LEU A 8 33.13 -16.49 6.81
CA LEU A 8 32.78 -15.98 5.49
C LEU A 8 31.36 -16.48 5.17
N SER A 9 30.36 -15.62 5.39
CA SER A 9 29.02 -15.80 4.84
C SER A 9 29.07 -15.39 3.38
N LEU A 10 28.92 -16.36 2.47
CA LEU A 10 28.66 -16.12 1.05
C LEU A 10 27.21 -15.63 0.92
N ALA A 11 27.00 -14.32 1.01
CA ALA A 11 25.73 -13.71 0.67
C ALA A 11 25.55 -13.74 -0.86
N ALA A 12 24.42 -14.28 -1.33
CA ALA A 12 23.98 -14.13 -2.71
C ALA A 12 23.90 -12.64 -3.09
N PRO A 13 24.19 -12.25 -4.34
CA PRO A 13 24.13 -10.84 -4.73
C PRO A 13 22.69 -10.32 -4.58
N PRO A 14 22.48 -9.09 -4.05
CA PRO A 14 21.15 -8.61 -3.75
C PRO A 14 20.45 -8.21 -5.04
N VAL A 15 19.48 -9.02 -5.46
CA VAL A 15 18.42 -8.60 -6.40
C VAL A 15 17.70 -7.34 -5.86
N TYR A 16 17.77 -7.10 -4.56
CA TYR A 16 17.22 -5.93 -3.85
C TYR A 16 17.96 -4.60 -4.06
N SER A 17 19.21 -4.59 -4.55
CA SER A 17 19.99 -3.35 -4.64
C SER A 17 19.51 -2.40 -5.74
N ARG A 18 18.83 -2.91 -6.78
CA ARG A 18 18.43 -2.10 -7.96
C ARG A 18 17.08 -1.39 -7.80
N PHE A 19 16.33 -1.71 -6.75
CA PHE A 19 14.97 -1.18 -6.51
C PHE A 19 14.91 -0.09 -5.44
N MET A 20 16.03 0.31 -4.83
CA MET A 20 16.06 1.28 -3.72
C MET A 20 15.62 2.70 -4.10
N THR A 21 15.29 2.98 -5.36
CA THR A 21 14.84 4.30 -5.83
C THR A 21 13.43 4.30 -6.46
N ALA A 22 12.88 3.14 -6.81
CA ALA A 22 11.55 3.06 -7.40
C ALA A 22 10.47 3.10 -6.30
N PRO A 23 9.37 3.85 -6.47
CA PRO A 23 8.29 3.84 -5.49
C PRO A 23 7.69 2.44 -5.36
N VAL A 24 7.30 2.09 -4.14
CA VAL A 24 6.48 0.92 -3.85
C VAL A 24 5.03 1.25 -4.19
N LEU A 25 4.39 0.42 -5.01
CA LEU A 25 2.96 0.52 -5.32
C LEU A 25 2.18 -0.45 -4.43
N GLU A 26 1.37 0.08 -3.51
CA GLU A 26 0.31 -0.65 -2.82
C GLU A 26 -0.91 -0.78 -3.74
N ILE A 27 -1.45 -1.98 -3.86
CA ILE A 27 -2.72 -2.26 -4.53
C ILE A 27 -3.66 -2.93 -3.53
N ALA A 28 -4.87 -2.39 -3.38
CA ALA A 28 -5.92 -2.97 -2.57
C ALA A 28 -7.22 -3.13 -3.36
N MET A 29 -7.75 -4.37 -3.37
CA MET A 29 -9.07 -4.67 -3.93
C MET A 29 -10.14 -4.41 -2.88
N LEU A 30 -10.98 -3.41 -3.12
CA LEU A 30 -12.03 -3.00 -2.20
C LEU A 30 -13.37 -3.49 -2.73
N ASN A 31 -13.99 -4.43 -2.02
CA ASN A 31 -15.35 -4.86 -2.29
C ASN A 31 -16.27 -4.11 -1.33
N VAL A 32 -17.01 -3.13 -1.83
CA VAL A 32 -17.91 -2.29 -1.05
C VAL A 32 -19.27 -2.98 -0.95
N ARG A 33 -19.89 -2.97 0.22
CA ARG A 33 -21.23 -3.55 0.42
C ARG A 33 -22.25 -2.93 -0.54
N PRO A 34 -23.19 -3.73 -1.09
CA PRO A 34 -24.23 -3.21 -1.97
C PRO A 34 -25.00 -2.04 -1.36
N GLY A 35 -25.25 -1.01 -2.16
CA GLY A 35 -25.99 0.18 -1.75
C GLY A 35 -25.21 1.19 -0.90
N GLN A 36 -23.90 1.00 -0.67
CA GLN A 36 -23.07 1.90 0.16
C GLN A 36 -21.97 2.64 -0.62
N THR A 37 -21.97 2.58 -1.95
CA THR A 37 -20.88 3.11 -2.77
C THR A 37 -20.76 4.63 -2.71
N ALA A 38 -21.89 5.35 -2.67
CA ALA A 38 -21.87 6.81 -2.57
C ALA A 38 -21.33 7.28 -1.22
N GLU A 39 -21.75 6.65 -0.13
CA GLU A 39 -21.26 6.91 1.22
C GLU A 39 -19.78 6.56 1.34
N PHE A 40 -19.35 5.45 0.74
CA PHE A 40 -17.94 5.06 0.65
C PHE A 40 -17.12 6.11 -0.08
N GLU A 41 -17.54 6.58 -1.26
CA GLU A 41 -16.83 7.61 -2.02
C GLU A 41 -16.70 8.91 -1.22
N ALA A 42 -17.76 9.33 -0.53
CA ALA A 42 -17.75 10.51 0.34
C ALA A 42 -16.81 10.33 1.55
N ALA A 43 -16.82 9.16 2.19
CA ALA A 43 -15.91 8.84 3.29
C ALA A 43 -14.45 8.76 2.80
N PHE A 44 -14.22 8.20 1.61
CA PHE A 44 -12.91 8.09 1.02
C PHE A 44 -12.31 9.45 0.69
N ALA A 45 -13.10 10.42 0.22
CA ALA A 45 -12.63 11.79 0.02
C ALA A 45 -12.07 12.42 1.31
N GLN A 46 -12.56 12.01 2.48
CA GLN A 46 -12.01 12.41 3.78
C GLN A 46 -10.77 11.60 4.15
N ALA A 47 -10.85 10.28 4.02
CA ALA A 47 -9.77 9.36 4.35
C ALA A 47 -8.51 9.60 3.48
N GLY A 48 -8.69 10.00 2.23
CA GLY A 48 -7.61 10.35 1.30
C GLY A 48 -6.70 11.47 1.83
N ARG A 49 -7.21 12.37 2.68
CA ARG A 49 -6.38 13.40 3.34
C ARG A 49 -5.53 12.83 4.47
N LEU A 50 -6.00 11.79 5.15
CA LEU A 50 -5.30 11.12 6.26
C LEU A 50 -4.09 10.33 5.75
N ILE A 51 -4.26 9.56 4.66
CA ILE A 51 -3.13 8.83 4.07
C ILE A 51 -2.12 9.78 3.43
N ALA A 52 -2.59 10.90 2.88
CA ALA A 52 -1.73 11.90 2.24
C ALA A 52 -0.83 12.67 3.21
N SER A 53 -1.14 12.69 4.51
CA SER A 53 -0.31 13.37 5.52
C SER A 53 0.83 12.49 6.05
N ILE A 54 0.91 11.22 5.65
CA ILE A 54 1.89 10.28 6.18
C ILE A 54 3.27 10.52 5.56
N PRO A 55 4.35 10.60 6.36
CA PRO A 55 5.71 10.63 5.82
C PRO A 55 5.98 9.42 4.91
N GLY A 56 6.46 9.68 3.69
CA GLY A 56 6.72 8.66 2.68
C GLY A 56 5.53 8.36 1.76
N TYR A 57 4.37 9.00 1.95
CA TYR A 57 3.30 9.00 0.95
C TYR A 57 3.70 9.81 -0.29
N ARG A 58 3.38 9.32 -1.49
CA ARG A 58 3.57 10.05 -2.75
C ARG A 58 2.27 10.49 -3.40
N ARG A 59 1.36 9.54 -3.67
CA ARG A 59 0.04 9.79 -4.26
C ARG A 59 -0.88 8.59 -4.04
N HIS A 60 -2.19 8.77 -4.24
CA HIS A 60 -3.13 7.67 -4.38
C HIS A 60 -4.12 7.92 -5.51
N GLU A 61 -4.72 6.83 -6.00
CA GLU A 61 -5.83 6.82 -6.94
C GLU A 61 -6.87 5.82 -6.46
N LEU A 62 -8.15 6.18 -6.54
CA LEU A 62 -9.28 5.27 -6.35
C LEU A 62 -9.97 5.11 -7.70
N GLN A 63 -10.02 3.89 -8.22
CA GLN A 63 -10.70 3.59 -9.48
C GLN A 63 -11.85 2.62 -9.25
N ARG A 64 -12.96 2.83 -9.96
CA ARG A 64 -14.13 1.97 -9.93
C ARG A 64 -14.03 0.93 -11.05
N CYS A 65 -14.38 -0.32 -10.74
CA CYS A 65 -14.50 -1.38 -11.74
C CYS A 65 -15.71 -1.11 -12.66
N LEU A 66 -15.57 -1.38 -13.96
CA LEU A 66 -16.67 -1.21 -14.92
C LEU A 66 -17.60 -2.43 -14.94
N GLU A 67 -17.05 -3.61 -14.66
CA GLU A 67 -17.74 -4.90 -14.66
C GLU A 67 -18.52 -5.15 -13.36
N ASP A 68 -18.13 -4.50 -12.26
CA ASP A 68 -18.78 -4.63 -10.96
C ASP A 68 -18.85 -3.25 -10.26
N ALA A 69 -20.07 -2.71 -10.12
CA ALA A 69 -20.33 -1.40 -9.54
C ALA A 69 -19.96 -1.28 -8.05
N HIS A 70 -19.72 -2.40 -7.37
CA HIS A 70 -19.35 -2.46 -5.96
C HIS A 70 -17.86 -2.68 -5.74
N LYS A 71 -17.08 -2.82 -6.81
CA LYS A 71 -15.65 -3.10 -6.74
C LYS A 71 -14.81 -1.89 -7.10
N TYR A 72 -13.79 -1.64 -6.29
CA TYR A 72 -12.80 -0.58 -6.51
C TYR A 72 -11.38 -1.14 -6.40
N VAL A 73 -10.45 -0.44 -7.03
CA VAL A 73 -9.03 -0.55 -6.77
C VAL A 73 -8.52 0.73 -6.14
N LEU A 74 -7.85 0.58 -4.99
CA LEU A 74 -7.03 1.64 -4.42
C LEU A 74 -5.57 1.38 -4.79
N LEU A 75 -4.95 2.37 -5.43
CA LEU A 75 -3.53 2.41 -5.75
C LEU A 75 -2.87 3.46 -4.86
N VAL A 76 -1.82 3.11 -4.11
CA VAL A 76 -1.06 4.06 -3.30
C VAL A 76 0.43 3.91 -3.57
N TRP A 77 1.10 5.01 -3.85
CA TRP A 77 2.55 5.01 -4.05
C TRP A 77 3.24 5.51 -2.79
N TRP A 78 4.19 4.72 -2.32
CA TRP A 78 4.98 4.97 -1.14
C TRP A 78 6.46 5.06 -1.50
N ASP A 79 7.22 5.80 -0.68
CA ASP A 79 8.68 5.81 -0.74
C ASP A 79 9.27 4.42 -0.42
N THR A 80 8.69 3.74 0.57
CA THR A 80 9.17 2.44 1.06
C THR A 80 8.00 1.56 1.51
N LEU A 81 8.24 0.25 1.65
CA LEU A 81 7.24 -0.66 2.20
C LEU A 81 6.91 -0.30 3.64
N GLU A 82 7.92 0.11 4.41
CA GLU A 82 7.82 0.48 5.83
C GLU A 82 7.01 1.75 6.03
N ALA A 83 7.08 2.71 5.11
CA ALA A 83 6.23 3.92 5.15
C ALA A 83 4.74 3.55 5.22
N HIS A 84 4.33 2.52 4.48
CA HIS A 84 2.97 1.97 4.59
C HIS A 84 2.82 1.07 5.83
N THR A 85 3.57 -0.03 5.91
CA THR A 85 3.28 -1.15 6.83
C THR A 85 3.61 -0.87 8.28
N VAL A 86 4.51 0.09 8.54
CA VAL A 86 4.89 0.54 9.88
C VAL A 86 4.40 1.97 10.10
N GLY A 87 4.75 2.89 9.20
CA GLY A 87 4.41 4.31 9.30
C GLY A 87 2.89 4.53 9.34
N PHE A 88 2.22 4.29 8.21
CA PHE A 88 0.77 4.48 8.14
C PHE A 88 0.04 3.54 9.10
N ARG A 89 0.27 2.22 9.03
CA ARG A 89 -0.49 1.24 9.84
C ARG A 89 -0.30 1.41 11.36
N GLY A 90 0.78 2.03 11.81
CA GLY A 90 1.03 2.37 13.22
C GLY A 90 0.54 3.76 13.65
N SER A 91 0.05 4.58 12.72
CA SER A 91 -0.32 5.98 12.96
C SER A 91 -1.71 6.17 13.58
N ALA A 92 -1.96 7.36 14.13
CA ALA A 92 -3.29 7.76 14.61
C ALA A 92 -4.28 7.95 13.43
N GLU A 93 -3.76 8.42 12.30
CA GLU A 93 -4.45 8.60 11.03
C GLU A 93 -5.02 7.26 10.51
N TYR A 94 -4.28 6.16 10.65
CA TYR A 94 -4.82 4.84 10.32
C TYR A 94 -5.96 4.43 11.25
N GLY A 95 -5.93 4.80 12.53
CA GLY A 95 -7.07 4.65 13.43
C GLY A 95 -8.34 5.29 12.86
N GLN A 96 -8.24 6.53 12.40
CA GLN A 96 -9.35 7.28 11.79
C GLN A 96 -9.74 6.71 10.42
N TRP A 97 -8.78 6.33 9.59
CA TRP A 97 -9.00 5.64 8.31
C TRP A 97 -9.85 4.39 8.48
N ARG A 98 -9.51 3.55 9.46
CA ARG A 98 -10.27 2.32 9.76
C ARG A 98 -11.70 2.63 10.15
N ALA A 99 -11.90 3.60 11.04
CA ALA A 99 -13.24 3.99 11.49
C ALA A 99 -14.09 4.50 10.32
N LEU A 100 -13.49 5.30 9.42
CA LEU A 100 -14.15 5.83 8.23
C LEU A 100 -14.49 4.75 7.21
N LEU A 101 -13.63 3.75 7.00
CA LEU A 101 -13.71 2.92 5.80
C LEU A 101 -13.99 1.43 6.02
N HIS A 102 -13.53 0.82 7.12
CA HIS A 102 -13.52 -0.65 7.23
C HIS A 102 -14.91 -1.28 7.20
N HIS A 103 -15.95 -0.56 7.65
CA HIS A 103 -17.31 -1.08 7.70
C HIS A 103 -17.95 -1.22 6.30
N PHE A 104 -17.43 -0.53 5.28
CA PHE A 104 -17.89 -0.67 3.90
C PHE A 104 -17.48 -1.99 3.26
N TYR A 105 -16.49 -2.70 3.81
CA TYR A 105 -15.89 -3.83 3.10
C TYR A 105 -16.55 -5.18 3.39
N ASP A 106 -16.78 -5.95 2.33
CA ASP A 106 -17.17 -7.37 2.38
C ASP A 106 -16.85 -8.07 1.04
N PRO A 107 -15.86 -8.99 0.97
CA PRO A 107 -14.92 -9.36 2.03
C PRO A 107 -13.92 -8.25 2.36
N PHE A 108 -13.15 -8.43 3.44
CA PHE A 108 -12.08 -7.50 3.80
C PHE A 108 -10.98 -7.47 2.70
N PRO A 109 -10.40 -6.30 2.38
CA PRO A 109 -9.45 -6.16 1.28
C PRO A 109 -8.18 -7.00 1.47
N VAL A 110 -7.69 -7.57 0.37
CA VAL A 110 -6.30 -8.03 0.25
C VAL A 110 -5.46 -6.84 -0.20
N VAL A 111 -4.31 -6.65 0.45
CA VAL A 111 -3.38 -5.55 0.20
C VAL A 111 -2.01 -6.12 -0.14
N GLU A 112 -1.47 -5.74 -1.29
CA GLU A 112 -0.19 -6.23 -1.81
C GLU A 112 0.68 -5.06 -2.31
N HIS A 113 1.99 -5.31 -2.43
CA HIS A 113 2.98 -4.29 -2.77
C HIS A 113 3.85 -4.73 -3.94
N PHE A 114 4.04 -3.83 -4.89
CA PHE A 114 4.72 -4.09 -6.14
C PHE A 114 5.81 -3.05 -6.39
N VAL A 115 6.82 -3.45 -7.15
CA VAL A 115 7.84 -2.55 -7.72
C VAL A 115 7.80 -2.68 -9.24
N PRO A 116 8.10 -1.60 -9.98
CA PRO A 116 8.14 -1.68 -11.44
C PRO A 116 9.26 -2.64 -11.90
N VAL A 117 8.94 -3.48 -12.88
CA VAL A 117 9.94 -4.26 -13.61
C VAL A 117 10.27 -3.53 -14.90
N THR A 118 11.56 -3.23 -15.12
CA THR A 118 12.02 -2.70 -16.41
C THR A 118 12.03 -3.83 -17.43
N LEU A 119 11.15 -3.75 -18.43
CA LEU A 119 11.17 -4.65 -19.58
C LEU A 119 12.02 -4.01 -20.70
N PRO A 120 12.89 -4.77 -21.39
CA PRO A 120 13.58 -4.27 -22.57
C PRO A 120 12.56 -4.03 -23.69
N ASN A 121 12.49 -2.77 -24.17
CA ASN A 121 11.75 -2.24 -25.31
C ASN A 121 10.46 -3.01 -25.71
N SER A 122 9.32 -2.48 -25.26
CA SER A 122 8.00 -2.73 -25.88
C SER A 122 7.84 -1.92 -27.16
#